data_AF-A0AAW2DSY0-F1
#
_entry.id   AF-A0AAW2DSY0-F1
#
_cell.length_a   1.000
_cell.length_b   1.000
_cell.length_c   1.000
_cell.angle_alpha   90.00
_cell.angle_beta   90.00
_cell.angle_gamma   90.00
#
_symmetry.space_group_name_H-M   'P 1'
#
loop_
_entity.id
_entity.type
_entity.pdbx_description
1 polymer ?
#
loop_
_entity_poly.entity_id
_entity_poly.type
_entity_poly.pdbx_seq_one_letter_code
_entity_poly.pdbx_strand_id
1 'polypeptide(L)' 'MLELINWASAVKEEDENESDDKPADKCVLVWLGCVAKSSVNKFTVHECMTDAAARKIFVDAGVGRYWELAVDFSDDQT' A
#
# COMPACT_ATOMS: atom_id res chain seq x y z
N MET A 1 11.14 4.85 -0.38
CA MET A 1 10.10 3.95 -0.91
C MET A 1 10.41 3.57 -2.34
N LEU A 2 10.51 4.52 -3.29
CA LEU A 2 10.60 4.19 -4.71
C LEU A 2 12.03 3.97 -5.25
N GLU A 3 13.05 4.67 -4.73
CA GLU A 3 14.42 4.61 -5.32
C GLU A 3 15.41 3.75 -4.53
N LEU A 4 15.28 3.72 -3.20
CA LEU A 4 16.24 3.05 -2.31
C LEU A 4 15.89 1.58 -1.99
N ILE A 5 14.63 1.18 -2.20
CA ILE A 5 14.15 -0.16 -1.86
C ILE A 5 13.92 -0.91 -3.16
N ASN A 6 14.58 -2.06 -3.31
CA ASN A 6 14.37 -2.94 -4.44
C ASN A 6 13.24 -3.94 -4.14
N TRP A 7 12.01 -3.55 -4.44
CA TRP A 7 10.80 -4.35 -4.20
C TRP A 7 10.78 -5.66 -4.99
N ALA A 8 11.31 -5.66 -6.22
CA ALA A 8 11.38 -6.86 -7.05
C ALA A 8 12.37 -7.92 -6.54
N SER A 9 13.33 -7.52 -5.69
CA SER A 9 14.29 -8.45 -5.07
C SER A 9 13.79 -9.07 -3.78
N ALA A 10 12.86 -8.44 -3.05
CA ALA A 10 12.33 -8.96 -1.79
C ALA A 10 11.57 -10.28 -1.97
N VAL A 11 10.88 -10.45 -3.10
CA VAL A 11 10.12 -11.66 -3.45
C VAL A 11 11.02 -12.90 -3.61
N LYS A 12 12.30 -12.72 -3.96
CA LYS A 12 13.20 -13.84 -4.28
C LYS A 12 13.77 -14.55 -3.05
N GLU A 13 13.77 -13.92 -1.88
CA GLU A 13 14.35 -14.53 -0.67
C GLU A 13 13.33 -15.34 0.14
N GLU A 14 12.03 -15.17 -0.09
CA GLU A 14 10.97 -15.87 0.67
C GLU A 14 10.39 -17.10 -0.06
N ASP A 15 10.52 -17.19 -1.38
CA ASP A 15 9.93 -18.28 -2.19
C ASP A 15 10.99 -18.95 -3.10
N GLU A 16 11.75 -19.92 -2.57
CA GLU A 16 12.63 -20.80 -3.38
C GLU A 16 11.84 -21.81 -4.26
N ASN A 17 10.50 -21.75 -4.32
CA ASN A 17 9.70 -22.84 -4.90
C ASN A 17 8.39 -22.44 -5.62
N GLU A 18 8.16 -21.18 -5.98
CA GLU A 18 6.97 -20.82 -6.76
C GLU A 18 7.29 -20.11 -8.09
N SER A 19 6.60 -20.61 -9.13
CA SER A 19 6.67 -20.28 -10.56
C SER A 19 6.91 -18.80 -10.91
N ASP A 20 7.75 -18.58 -11.92
CA ASP A 20 8.18 -17.31 -12.57
C ASP A 20 7.04 -16.49 -13.24
N ASP A 21 5.77 -16.77 -12.91
CA ASP A 21 4.57 -16.19 -13.53
C ASP A 21 3.79 -15.23 -12.60
N LYS A 22 4.23 -15.05 -11.34
CA LYS A 22 3.64 -14.03 -10.46
C LYS A 22 4.22 -12.65 -10.82
N PRO A 23 3.38 -11.62 -11.04
CA PRO A 23 3.87 -10.27 -11.26
C PRO A 23 4.69 -9.82 -10.06
N ALA A 24 5.88 -9.26 -10.32
CA ALA A 24 6.78 -8.79 -9.27
C ALA A 24 6.09 -7.73 -8.39
N ASP A 25 6.25 -7.86 -7.08
CA ASP A 25 5.76 -6.85 -6.14
C ASP A 25 6.38 -5.48 -6.46
N LYS A 26 5.52 -4.46 -6.52
CA LYS A 26 5.90 -3.09 -6.83
C LYS A 26 5.35 -2.11 -5.80
N CYS A 27 6.10 -1.03 -5.59
CA CYS A 27 5.66 0.12 -4.82
C CYS A 27 5.44 1.28 -5.77
N VAL A 28 4.30 1.96 -5.65
CA VAL A 28 3.89 3.08 -6.52
C VAL A 28 3.38 4.25 -5.70
N LEU A 29 3.49 5.46 -6.24
CA LEU A 29 2.91 6.67 -5.64
C LEU A 29 1.44 6.80 -6.05
N VAL A 30 0.53 6.37 -5.17
CA VAL A 30 -0.91 6.45 -5.41
C VAL A 30 -1.44 7.89 -5.27
N TRP A 31 -0.89 8.66 -4.32
CA TRP A 31 -1.34 10.03 -4.06
C TRP A 31 -0.25 10.89 -3.43
N LEU A 32 -0.21 12.15 -3.86
CA LEU A 32 0.60 13.21 -3.26
C LEU A 32 -0.19 14.52 -3.26
N GLY A 33 -0.29 15.15 -2.10
CA GLY A 33 -0.97 16.42 -1.97
C GLY A 33 -0.86 17.02 -0.58
N CYS A 34 -1.64 18.08 -0.35
CA CYS A 34 -1.69 18.79 0.92
C CYS A 34 -3.06 18.59 1.58
N VAL A 35 -3.08 18.54 2.91
CA VAL A 35 -4.30 18.51 3.73
C VAL A 35 -4.27 19.66 4.73
N ALA A 36 -5.45 20.12 5.16
CA ALA A 36 -5.55 21.21 6.13
C ALA A 36 -5.05 20.84 7.53
N LYS A 37 -5.22 19.57 7.94
CA LYS A 37 -4.78 19.03 9.23
C LYS A 37 -4.32 17.58 9.04
N SER A 38 -3.25 17.18 9.73
CA SER A 38 -2.84 15.77 9.77
C SER A 38 -3.84 14.98 10.61
N SER A 39 -4.28 13.83 10.09
CA SER A 39 -5.15 12.89 10.82
C SER A 39 -4.36 11.81 11.58
N VAL A 40 -3.07 11.64 11.28
CA VAL A 40 -2.19 10.62 11.88
C VAL A 40 -1.04 11.29 12.62
N ASN A 41 -0.92 10.98 13.91
CA ASN A 41 0.08 11.56 14.81
C ASN A 41 1.33 10.68 14.99
N LYS A 42 1.25 9.41 14.61
CA LYS A 42 2.33 8.43 14.70
C LYS A 42 2.20 7.43 13.55
N PHE A 43 3.35 6.93 13.10
CA PHE A 43 3.41 5.82 12.17
C PHE A 43 3.20 4.49 12.90
N THR A 44 2.20 3.71 12.47
CA THR A 44 1.88 2.37 12.98
C THR A 44 1.61 1.42 11.82
N VAL A 45 2.02 0.17 11.97
CA VAL A 45 1.74 -0.90 11.01
C VAL A 45 0.61 -1.77 11.58
N HIS A 46 -0.40 -2.04 10.76
CA HIS A 46 -1.54 -2.88 11.11
C HIS A 46 -1.61 -4.05 10.14
N GLU A 47 -1.56 -5.27 10.67
CA GLU A 47 -1.85 -6.48 9.92
C GLU A 47 -3.34 -6.81 10.06
N CYS A 48 -4.02 -7.06 8.95
CA CYS A 48 -5.46 -7.26 8.90
C CYS A 48 -5.78 -8.47 8.03
N MET A 49 -6.67 -9.35 8.52
CA MET A 49 -7.08 -10.56 7.81
C MET A 49 -8.04 -10.30 6.64
N THR A 50 -8.65 -9.11 6.57
CA THR A 50 -9.65 -8.75 5.54
C THR A 50 -9.53 -7.28 5.16
N ASP A 51 -9.85 -6.96 3.91
CA ASP A 51 -9.88 -5.57 3.40
C ASP A 51 -10.86 -4.70 4.18
N ALA A 52 -12.00 -5.26 4.61
CA ALA A 52 -12.98 -4.53 5.40
C ALA A 52 -12.42 -4.08 6.77
N ALA A 53 -11.60 -4.92 7.41
CA ALA A 53 -10.93 -4.59 8.66
C ALA A 53 -9.87 -3.50 8.45
N ALA A 54 -9.07 -3.60 7.38
CA ALA A 54 -8.10 -2.58 7.03
C ALA A 54 -8.79 -1.23 6.73
N ARG A 55 -9.83 -1.22 5.89
CA ARG A 55 -10.63 -0.03 5.57
C ARG A 55 -11.17 0.64 6.82
N LYS A 56 -11.66 -0.15 7.80
CA LYS A 56 -12.20 0.38 9.06
C LYS A 56 -11.17 1.23 9.82
N ILE A 57 -9.90 0.81 9.87
CA ILE A 57 -8.83 1.58 10.53
C ILE A 57 -8.66 2.96 9.90
N PHE A 58 -8.67 3.04 8.57
CA PHE A 58 -8.57 4.32 7.85
C PHE A 58 -9.82 5.19 8.06
N VAL A 59 -11.01 4.59 8.03
CA VAL A 59 -12.29 5.32 8.26
C VAL A 59 -12.37 5.86 9.68
N ASP A 60 -12.00 5.06 10.69
CA ASP A 60 -12.00 5.46 12.10
C ASP A 60 -11.00 6.63 12.35
N ALA A 61 -9.92 6.70 11.57
CA ALA A 61 -8.97 7.82 11.56
C ALA A 61 -9.38 9.01 10.67
N GLY A 62 -10.55 8.96 10.03
CA GLY A 62 -11.06 10.03 9.15
C GLY A 62 -10.33 10.15 7.81
N VAL A 63 -9.60 9.10 7.40
CA VAL A 63 -8.78 9.05 6.17
C VAL A 63 -9.14 7.87 5.26
N GLY A 64 -10.39 7.39 5.35
CA GLY A 64 -10.91 6.26 4.56
C GLY A 64 -10.69 6.39 3.05
N ARG A 65 -10.68 7.62 2.53
CA ARG A 65 -10.48 7.88 1.09
C ARG A 65 -9.11 7.43 0.57
N TYR A 66 -8.07 7.42 1.40
CA TYR A 66 -6.75 6.92 0.98
C TYR A 66 -6.76 5.42 0.72
N TRP A 67 -7.52 4.65 1.52
CA TRP A 67 -7.71 3.22 1.28
C TRP A 67 -8.44 2.98 -0.04
N GLU A 68 -9.56 3.67 -0.25
CA GLU A 68 -10.34 3.56 -1.49
C GLU A 68 -9.49 3.92 -2.72
N LEU A 69 -8.70 4.99 -2.64
CA LEU A 69 -7.82 5.41 -3.74
C LEU A 69 -6.72 4.38 -4.04
N ALA A 70 -6.19 3.70 -3.03
CA ALA A 70 -5.18 2.66 -3.21
C ALA A 70 -5.77 1.37 -3.79
N VAL A 71 -6.96 0.96 -3.35
CA VAL A 71 -7.64 -0.23 -3.88
C VAL A 71 -8.11 -0.02 -5.31
N ASP A 72 -8.62 1.18 -5.62
CA ASP A 72 -9.10 1.53 -6.96
C ASP A 72 -7.96 1.99 -7.90
N PHE A 73 -6.70 1.94 -7.45
CA PHE A 73 -5.57 2.41 -8.23
C PHE A 73 -5.33 1.52 -9.45
N SER A 74 -5.24 2.14 -10.63
CA SER A 74 -4.82 1.50 -11.88
C SER A 74 -3.61 2.24 -12.42
N ASP A 75 -2.57 1.48 -12.77
CA ASP A 75 -1.29 2.00 -13.25
C ASP A 75 -1.40 2.69 -14.62
N ASP A 76 -2.50 2.48 -15.34
CA ASP A 76 -2.76 3.05 -16.66
C ASP A 76 -3.09 4.56 -16.62
N GLN A 77 -3.20 5.16 -15.42
CA GLN A 77 -3.59 6.55 -15.22
C GLN A 77 -2.43 7.51 -14.92
N THR A 78 -1.17 7.03 -14.93
CA THR A 78 0.03 7.84 -14.61
C THR A 78 1.08 7.85 -15.70
#